data_AF-A0A7C5CI76-F1
#
_entry.id   AF-A0A7C5CI76-F1
#
_cell.length_a   1.000
_cell.length_b   1.000
_cell.length_c   1.000
_cell.angle_alpha   90.00
_cell.angle_beta   90.00
_cell.angle_gamma   90.00
#
_symmetry.space_group_name_H-M   'P 1'
#
loop_
_entity.id
_entity.type
_entity.pdbx_description
1 polymer ?
#
loop_
_entity_poly.entity_id
_entity_poly.type
_entity_poly.pdbx_seq_one_letter_code
_entity_poly.pdbx_strand_id
1 'polypeptide(L)'
;MNSEKFDKFSTFLMEWNAIHNLTGAKTRGEIFANIEDSLYPTKFIDTPSSILDVGTGAGFPGLILAIAYPNARVVLCEPRNKRASFLKFVA
;
A
#
# COMPACT_ATOMS: atom_id res chain seq x y z
N MET A 1 11.19 -6.69 10.14
CA MET A 1 10.15 -5.92 9.42
C MET A 1 10.84 -5.19 8.27
N ASN A 2 10.35 -5.30 7.02
CA ASN A 2 11.03 -4.78 5.83
C ASN A 2 10.96 -3.23 5.75
N SER A 3 11.70 -2.53 6.64
CA SER A 3 11.69 -1.06 6.74
C SER A 3 12.00 -0.40 5.39
N GLU A 4 12.98 -0.93 4.66
CA GLU A 4 13.40 -0.39 3.36
C GLU A 4 12.26 -0.37 2.32
N LYS A 5 11.42 -1.41 2.28
CA LYS A 5 10.28 -1.46 1.34
C LYS A 5 9.22 -0.42 1.70
N PHE A 6 8.95 -0.22 3.00
CA PHE A 6 8.03 0.82 3.47
C PHE A 6 8.57 2.22 3.23
N ASP A 7 9.87 2.43 3.44
CA ASP A 7 10.55 3.69 3.16
C ASP A 7 10.51 4.04 1.67
N LYS A 8 10.74 3.06 0.80
CA LYS A 8 10.69 3.22 -0.66
C LYS A 8 9.28 3.51 -1.14
N PHE A 9 8.28 2.74 -0.67
CA PHE A 9 6.87 2.99 -0.96
C PHE A 9 6.45 4.39 -0.52
N SER A 10 6.81 4.81 0.71
CA SER A 10 6.51 6.14 1.23
C SER A 10 7.10 7.24 0.35
N THR A 11 8.34 7.06 -0.11
CA THR A 11 9.03 8.02 -0.99
C THR A 11 8.30 8.16 -2.33
N PHE A 12 8.02 7.05 -3.02
CA PHE A 12 7.28 7.09 -4.29
C PHE A 12 5.88 7.64 -4.14
N LEU A 13 5.18 7.30 -3.05
CA LEU A 13 3.86 7.84 -2.77
C LEU A 13 3.91 9.36 -2.60
N MET A 14 4.89 9.90 -1.86
CA MET A 14 5.06 11.36 -1.71
C MET A 14 5.31 12.04 -3.05
N GLU A 15 6.23 11.52 -3.86
CA GLU A 15 6.57 12.06 -5.18
C GLU A 15 5.36 12.10 -6.12
N TRP A 16 4.62 11.00 -6.21
CA TRP A 16 3.42 10.95 -7.05
C TRP A 16 2.27 11.77 -6.48
N ASN A 17 2.12 11.83 -5.15
CA ASN A 17 1.04 12.58 -4.52
C ASN A 17 1.19 14.09 -4.77
N ALA A 18 2.43 14.59 -4.85
CA ALA A 18 2.73 15.99 -5.15
C ALA A 18 2.15 16.46 -6.52
N ILE A 19 1.97 15.55 -7.46
CA ILE A 19 1.47 15.85 -8.82
C ILE A 19 0.03 15.39 -9.02
N HIS A 20 -0.34 14.24 -8.44
CA HIS A 20 -1.55 13.51 -8.82
C HIS A 20 -2.64 13.46 -7.74
N ASN A 21 -2.38 13.94 -6.52
CA ASN A 21 -3.31 13.91 -5.39
C ASN A 21 -3.96 12.52 -5.20
N LEU A 22 -3.12 11.51 -5.02
CA LEU A 22 -3.50 10.11 -4.85
C LEU A 22 -4.14 9.84 -3.48
N THR A 23 -3.63 10.48 -2.43
CA THR A 23 -4.01 10.30 -1.02
C THR A 23 -4.07 11.64 -0.28
N GLY A 24 -4.87 11.68 0.79
CA GLY A 24 -4.91 12.82 1.71
C GLY A 24 -3.68 12.95 2.62
N ALA A 25 -2.85 11.90 2.74
CA ALA A 25 -1.60 11.92 3.50
C ALA A 25 -0.55 12.78 2.79
N LYS A 26 -0.12 13.87 3.44
CA LYS A 26 0.82 14.86 2.87
C LYS A 26 2.21 14.78 3.46
N THR A 27 2.35 14.10 4.60
CA THR A 27 3.63 13.96 5.30
C THR A 27 4.05 12.51 5.39
N ARG A 28 5.35 12.28 5.57
CA ARG A 28 5.90 10.94 5.81
C ARG A 28 5.26 10.30 7.05
N GLY A 29 5.05 11.07 8.13
CA GLY A 29 4.41 10.60 9.35
C GLY A 29 2.98 10.07 9.12
N GLU A 30 2.15 10.80 8.38
CA GLU A 30 0.79 10.35 8.03
C GLU A 30 0.81 9.09 7.15
N ILE A 31 1.77 8.98 6.23
CA ILE A 31 1.94 7.77 5.42
C ILE A 31 2.30 6.58 6.31
N PHE A 32 3.23 6.75 7.25
CA PHE A 32 3.62 5.69 8.17
C PHE A 32 2.49 5.29 9.13
N ALA A 33 1.67 6.25 9.57
CA ALA A 33 0.46 5.93 10.34
C ALA A 33 -0.50 5.03 9.53
N ASN A 34 -0.69 5.29 8.24
CA ASN A 34 -1.49 4.42 7.36
C ASN A 34 -0.83 3.05 7.13
N ILE A 35 0.51 2.97 7.10
CA ILE A 35 1.24 1.68 7.03
C ILE A 35 0.98 0.86 8.29
N GLU A 36 1.08 1.48 9.46
CA GLU A 36 0.82 0.83 10.75
C GLU A 36 -0.62 0.33 10.86
N ASP A 37 -1.60 1.16 10.48
CA ASP A 37 -3.01 0.78 10.44
C ASP A 37 -3.26 -0.38 9.45
N SER A 38 -2.62 -0.33 8.28
CA SER A 38 -2.72 -1.39 7.26
C SER A 38 -2.12 -2.74 7.70
N LEU A 39 -1.26 -2.76 8.72
CA LEU A 39 -0.72 -3.98 9.31
C LEU A 39 -1.62 -4.58 10.39
N TYR A 40 -2.65 -3.86 10.86
CA TYR A 40 -3.54 -4.36 11.91
C TYR A 40 -4.17 -5.74 11.59
N PRO A 41 -4.59 -6.05 10.35
CA PRO A 41 -5.12 -7.37 10.00
C PRO A 41 -4.13 -8.52 10.23
N THR A 42 -2.82 -8.26 10.23
CA THR A 42 -1.81 -9.31 10.44
C THR A 42 -1.78 -9.88 11.85
N LYS A 43 -2.53 -9.27 12.78
CA LYS A 43 -2.72 -9.81 14.12
C LYS A 43 -3.75 -10.94 14.18
N PHE A 44 -4.55 -11.13 13.12
CA PHE A 44 -5.69 -12.05 13.11
C PHE A 44 -5.65 -13.06 11.96
N ILE A 45 -4.79 -12.84 10.97
CA ILE A 45 -4.68 -13.65 9.76
C ILE A 45 -3.23 -14.13 9.67
N ASP A 46 -2.95 -15.41 9.88
CA ASP A 46 -1.55 -15.85 9.98
C ASP A 46 -0.87 -16.07 8.61
N THR A 47 -1.48 -16.88 7.74
CA THR A 47 -0.84 -17.34 6.50
C THR A 47 -1.83 -17.37 5.33
N PRO A 48 -2.31 -16.20 4.88
CA PRO A 48 -3.22 -16.14 3.75
C PRO A 48 -2.50 -16.60 2.48
N SER A 49 -3.12 -17.48 1.69
CA SER A 49 -2.61 -17.88 0.37
C SER A 49 -2.92 -16.84 -0.70
N SER A 50 -4.02 -16.10 -0.56
CA SER A 50 -4.43 -15.02 -1.46
C SER A 50 -5.15 -13.91 -0.73
N ILE A 51 -4.99 -12.67 -1.20
CA ILE A 51 -5.63 -11.45 -0.69
C ILE A 51 -6.17 -10.66 -1.88
N LEU A 52 -7.40 -10.17 -1.77
CA LEU A 52 -7.98 -9.19 -2.71
C LEU A 52 -8.26 -7.90 -1.93
N ASP A 53 -7.65 -6.80 -2.35
CA ASP A 53 -7.93 -5.47 -1.82
C ASP A 53 -8.83 -4.70 -2.80
N VAL A 54 -10.08 -4.47 -2.42
CA VAL A 54 -11.09 -3.80 -3.25
C VAL A 54 -11.14 -2.32 -2.90
N GLY A 55 -10.75 -1.47 -3.85
CA GLY A 55 -10.64 -0.03 -3.63
C GLY A 55 -9.34 0.34 -2.93
N THR A 56 -8.23 -0.30 -3.31
CA THR A 56 -6.90 -0.16 -2.65
C THR A 56 -6.36 1.28 -2.62
N GLY A 57 -6.92 2.20 -3.42
CA GLY A 57 -6.55 3.61 -3.34
C GLY A 57 -5.10 3.83 -3.75
N ALA A 58 -4.32 4.39 -2.82
CA ALA A 58 -2.89 4.58 -2.97
C ALA A 58 -2.06 3.34 -2.54
N GLY A 59 -2.70 2.17 -2.42
CA GLY A 59 -2.04 0.91 -2.06
C GLY A 59 -2.31 0.44 -0.63
N PHE A 60 -3.22 1.09 0.09
CA PHE A 60 -3.57 0.72 1.46
C PHE A 60 -4.91 -0.04 1.48
N PRO A 61 -5.01 -1.16 2.21
CA PRO A 61 -3.93 -1.89 2.89
C PRO A 61 -3.13 -2.83 1.96
N GLY A 62 -3.57 -3.06 0.73
CA GLY A 62 -3.14 -4.17 -0.12
C GLY A 62 -1.62 -4.28 -0.39
N LEU A 63 -0.94 -3.19 -0.76
CA LEU A 63 0.52 -3.22 -0.97
C LEU A 63 1.27 -3.49 0.34
N ILE A 64 0.78 -2.96 1.45
CA ILE A 64 1.38 -3.18 2.76
C ILE A 64 1.25 -4.66 3.16
N LEU A 65 0.09 -5.25 2.92
CA LEU A 65 -0.13 -6.68 3.13
C LEU A 65 0.69 -7.54 2.17
N ALA A 66 0.95 -7.10 0.93
CA ALA A 66 1.87 -7.80 0.03
C ALA A 66 3.32 -7.80 0.53
N ILE A 67 3.75 -6.71 1.18
CA ILE A 67 5.06 -6.64 1.83
C ILE A 67 5.10 -7.54 3.07
N ALA A 68 4.03 -7.58 3.86
CA ALA A 68 3.93 -8.38 5.09
C ALA A 68 3.79 -9.89 4.81
N TYR A 69 3.10 -10.27 3.73
CA TYR A 69 2.89 -11.64 3.30
C TYR A 69 3.57 -11.90 1.95
N PRO A 70 4.91 -12.04 1.91
CA PRO A 70 5.65 -12.20 0.65
C PRO A 70 5.27 -13.45 -0.14
N ASN A 71 4.63 -14.43 0.49
CA ASN A 71 4.19 -15.68 -0.13
C ASN A 71 2.71 -15.66 -0.55
N ALA A 72 1.94 -14.64 -0.18
CA ALA A 72 0.53 -14.53 -0.55
C ALA A 72 0.38 -13.92 -1.95
N ARG A 73 -0.55 -14.44 -2.74
CA ARG A 73 -0.97 -13.75 -3.97
C ARG A 73 -1.85 -12.56 -3.60
N VAL A 74 -1.35 -11.35 -3.73
CA VAL A 74 -2.12 -10.12 -3.48
C VAL A 74 -2.62 -9.51 -4.80
N VAL A 75 -3.92 -9.25 -4.88
CA VAL A 75 -4.58 -8.58 -6.01
C VAL A 75 -5.10 -7.23 -5.55
N LEU A 76 -4.72 -6.17 -6.27
CA LEU A 76 -5.12 -4.80 -6.00
C LEU A 76 -6.18 -4.36 -7.01
N CYS A 77 -7.38 -4.04 -6.55
CA CYS A 77 -8.47 -3.57 -7.40
C CYS A 77 -8.69 -2.07 -7.18
N GLU A 78 -8.49 -1.26 -8.23
CA GLU A 78 -8.67 0.19 -8.18
C GLU A 78 -9.19 0.71 -9.54
N PRO A 79 -10.40 1.30 -9.58
CA PRO A 79 -11.00 1.77 -10.84
C PRO A 79 -10.43 3.11 -11.34
N ARG A 80 -9.79 3.92 -10.48
CA ARG A 80 -9.29 5.25 -10.87
C ARG A 80 -7.92 5.12 -11.53
N ASN A 81 -7.87 5.41 -12.82
CA ASN A 81 -6.65 5.31 -13.65
C ASN A 81 -5.40 5.92 -13.02
N LYS A 82 -5.46 7.10 -12.40
CA LYS A 82 -4.27 7.73 -11.77
C LYS A 82 -3.68 6.86 -10.67
N ARG A 83 -4.53 6.26 -9.84
CA ARG A 83 -4.13 5.38 -8.75
C ARG A 83 -3.69 4.02 -9.29
N ALA A 84 -4.42 3.46 -10.24
CA ALA A 84 -4.02 2.22 -10.92
C ALA A 84 -2.63 2.35 -11.59
N SER A 85 -2.33 3.48 -12.23
CA SER A 85 -1.01 3.75 -12.81
C SER A 85 0.09 3.84 -11.74
N PHE A 86 -0.18 4.51 -10.62
CA PHE A 86 0.75 4.53 -9.49
C PHE A 86 1.01 3.12 -8.96
N LEU A 87 -0.04 2.33 -8.74
CA LEU A 87 0.07 0.95 -8.24
C LEU A 87 0.90 0.09 -9.20
N LYS A 88 0.71 0.21 -10.51
CA LYS A 88 1.54 -0.49 -11.52
C LYS A 88 3.01 -0.05 -11.53
N PHE A 89 3.31 1.18 -11.09
CA PHE A 89 4.67 1.69 -11.01
C PHE A 89 5.41 1.17 -9.77
N VAL A 90 4.71 1.03 -8.63
CA VAL A 90 5.32 0.63 -7.36
C VAL A 90 5.21 -0.87 -7.03
N ALA A 91 4.30 -1.60 -7.68
CA ALA A 91 4.09 -3.04 -7.49
C ALA A 91 5.16 -3.89 -8.19
#